data_AF-A0A819CYD0-F1
#
_entry.id   AF-A0A819CYD0-F1
#
_cell.length_a   1.000
_cell.length_b   1.000
_cell.length_c   1.000
_cell.angle_alpha   90.00
_cell.angle_beta   90.00
_cell.angle_gamma   90.00
#
_symmetry.space_group_name_H-M   'P 1'
#
loop_
_entity.id
_entity.type
_entity.pdbx_description
1 polymer ?
#
loop_
_entity_poly.entity_id
_entity_poly.type
_entity_poly.pdbx_seq_one_letter_code
_entity_poly.pdbx_strand_id
1 'polypeptide(L)'
;MQTTTKCSVINSNLVFYGNYFVRPILFSVIPGTVLSITGWFTYRNLTSIVGIQVRGTFQRSLTSMLLLQIVVVIIPIIPFAVMNIYQVITASVVKTSYRTAQEALVLDITNIIFYTGNASNFYVYFISASSYRRDFVRFVLFCYSGDHWNNRIIPATVGRHEMNETSMRTQLPRLLNKVYDQNIV
;
A
#
# COMPACT_ATOMS: atom_id res chain seq x y z
N MET A 1 20.14 -44.70 -11.35
CA MET A 1 19.11 -43.65 -11.18
C MET A 1 18.70 -43.64 -9.72
N GLN A 2 19.07 -42.61 -8.96
CA GLN A 2 18.74 -42.51 -7.54
C GLN A 2 17.32 -41.94 -7.39
N THR A 3 16.39 -42.76 -6.91
CA THR A 3 15.11 -42.28 -6.40
C THR A 3 15.34 -41.70 -5.01
N THR A 4 15.43 -40.37 -4.89
CA THR A 4 15.38 -39.71 -3.59
C THR A 4 13.98 -39.85 -3.01
N THR A 5 13.76 -40.88 -2.20
CA THR A 5 12.58 -41.05 -1.35
C THR A 5 12.62 -39.99 -0.27
N LYS A 6 11.98 -38.84 -0.51
CA LYS A 6 11.71 -37.86 0.55
C LYS A 6 10.57 -38.40 1.41
N CYS A 7 10.91 -38.97 2.56
CA CYS A 7 9.93 -39.27 3.61
C CYS A 7 9.44 -37.95 4.22
N SER A 8 8.40 -37.35 3.64
CA SER A 8 7.66 -36.30 4.30
C SER A 8 6.54 -36.95 5.11
N VAL A 9 6.72 -37.06 6.43
CA VAL A 9 5.63 -37.39 7.35
C VAL A 9 4.73 -36.17 7.42
N ILE A 10 3.83 -36.06 6.47
CA ILE A 10 2.83 -35.00 6.43
C ILE A 10 1.70 -35.46 7.36
N ASN A 11 1.68 -34.92 8.57
CA ASN A 11 0.57 -35.14 9.50
C ASN A 11 -0.71 -34.57 8.87
N SER A 12 -1.66 -35.43 8.53
CA SER A 12 -2.91 -35.05 7.84
C SER A 12 -3.70 -33.99 8.62
N ASN A 13 -3.66 -34.05 9.95
CA ASN A 13 -4.32 -33.08 10.82
C ASN A 13 -3.70 -31.69 10.70
N LEU A 14 -2.37 -31.60 10.51
CA LEU A 14 -1.67 -30.32 10.34
C LEU A 14 -2.03 -29.69 8.97
N VAL A 15 -2.12 -30.51 7.92
CA VAL A 15 -2.54 -30.04 6.59
C VAL A 15 -3.99 -29.57 6.61
N PHE A 16 -4.87 -30.30 7.31
CA PHE A 16 -6.25 -29.89 7.50
C PHE A 16 -6.33 -28.56 8.24
N TYR A 17 -5.61 -28.39 9.35
CA TYR A 17 -5.57 -27.13 10.08
C TYR A 17 -5.04 -25.95 9.24
N GLY A 18 -3.96 -26.18 8.48
CA GLY A 18 -3.38 -25.17 7.61
C GLY A 18 -4.33 -24.69 6.50
N ASN A 19 -5.02 -25.62 5.84
CA ASN A 19 -5.89 -25.31 4.72
C ASN A 19 -7.26 -24.77 5.15
N TYR A 20 -7.81 -25.23 6.28
CA TYR A 20 -9.15 -24.85 6.73
C TYR A 20 -9.17 -23.67 7.70
N PHE A 21 -8.14 -23.52 8.54
CA PHE A 21 -8.12 -22.49 9.57
C PHE A 21 -7.16 -21.37 9.20
N VAL A 22 -5.88 -21.70 8.98
CA VAL A 22 -4.84 -20.68 8.83
C VAL A 22 -5.01 -19.87 7.54
N ARG A 23 -5.15 -20.52 6.39
CA ARG A 23 -5.24 -19.84 5.09
C ARG A 23 -6.49 -18.95 4.93
N PRO A 24 -7.72 -19.44 5.13
CA PRO A 24 -8.90 -18.60 4.90
C PRO A 24 -9.14 -17.61 6.05
N ILE A 25 -9.04 -18.05 7.31
CA ILE A 25 -9.44 -17.19 8.44
C ILE A 25 -8.36 -16.16 8.73
N LEU A 26 -7.11 -16.62 8.90
CA LEU A 26 -6.03 -15.79 9.40
C LEU A 26 -5.50 -14.84 8.32
N PHE A 27 -5.39 -15.30 7.07
CA PHE A 27 -4.86 -14.47 5.98
C PHE A 27 -5.91 -13.71 5.17
N SER A 28 -7.20 -14.08 5.23
CA SER A 28 -8.24 -13.38 4.46
C SER A 28 -9.27 -12.67 5.34
N VAL A 29 -9.89 -13.37 6.31
CA VAL A 29 -11.00 -12.82 7.09
C VAL A 29 -10.54 -11.78 8.09
N ILE A 30 -9.51 -12.09 8.88
CA ILE A 30 -8.98 -11.16 9.91
C ILE A 30 -8.45 -9.85 9.29
N PRO A 31 -7.52 -9.87 8.32
CA PRO A 31 -7.03 -8.62 7.73
C PRO A 31 -8.13 -7.87 6.99
N GLY A 32 -9.05 -8.56 6.32
CA GLY A 32 -10.19 -7.93 5.64
C GLY A 32 -11.12 -7.19 6.61
N THR A 33 -11.45 -7.79 7.74
CA THR A 33 -12.31 -7.17 8.76
C THR A 33 -11.61 -6.00 9.46
N VAL A 34 -10.33 -6.14 9.83
CA VAL A 34 -9.54 -5.06 10.43
C VAL A 34 -9.42 -3.87 9.48
N LEU A 35 -9.11 -4.10 8.19
CA LEU A 35 -9.03 -3.05 7.18
C LEU A 35 -10.39 -2.37 6.94
N SER A 36 -11.49 -3.14 6.97
CA SER A 36 -12.83 -2.60 6.79
C SER A 36 -13.24 -1.72 7.98
N ILE A 37 -12.99 -2.17 9.21
CA ILE A 37 -13.29 -1.42 10.44
C ILE A 37 -12.45 -0.13 10.47
N THR A 38 -11.14 -0.25 10.28
CA THR A 38 -10.24 0.92 10.27
C THR A 38 -10.56 1.89 9.14
N GLY A 39 -10.91 1.39 7.95
CA GLY A 39 -11.39 2.20 6.83
C GLY A 39 -12.68 2.96 7.17
N TRP A 40 -13.65 2.28 7.79
CA TRP A 40 -14.89 2.90 8.22
C TRP A 40 -14.68 3.99 9.29
N PHE A 41 -13.87 3.71 10.30
CA PHE A 41 -13.49 4.71 11.32
C PHE A 41 -12.77 5.91 10.67
N THR A 42 -11.87 5.64 9.73
CA THR A 42 -11.15 6.70 9.00
C THR A 42 -12.11 7.55 8.19
N TYR A 43 -13.06 6.94 7.48
CA TYR A 43 -14.09 7.65 6.71
C TYR A 43 -14.96 8.54 7.60
N ARG A 44 -15.44 8.00 8.73
CA ARG A 44 -16.24 8.78 9.70
C ARG A 44 -15.48 9.95 10.28
N ASN A 45 -14.22 9.74 10.68
CA ASN A 45 -13.37 10.82 11.17
C ASN A 45 -13.15 11.89 10.09
N LEU A 46 -12.94 11.49 8.84
CA LEU A 46 -12.80 12.42 7.72
C LEU A 46 -14.04 13.30 7.56
N THR A 47 -15.25 12.69 7.57
CA THR A 47 -16.51 13.43 7.42
C THR A 47 -16.77 14.40 8.58
N SER A 48 -16.34 14.06 9.80
CA SER A 48 -16.45 14.95 10.97
C SER A 48 -15.48 16.14 10.92
N ILE A 49 -14.32 15.98 10.28
CA ILE A 49 -13.27 17.01 10.20
C ILE A 49 -13.54 18.02 9.08
N VAL A 50 -14.29 17.65 8.03
CA VAL A 50 -14.61 18.54 6.90
C VAL A 50 -15.34 19.82 7.36
N GLY A 51 -16.04 19.80 8.50
CA GLY A 51 -16.67 20.99 9.09
C GLY A 51 -15.72 21.97 9.78
N ILE A 52 -14.49 21.57 10.13
CA ILE A 52 -13.50 22.40 10.84
C ILE A 52 -12.35 22.70 9.87
N GLN A 53 -12.69 23.56 8.90
CA GLN A 53 -11.78 24.08 7.88
C GLN A 53 -10.55 24.72 8.55
N VAL A 54 -9.36 24.53 7.94
CA VAL A 54 -8.09 25.31 8.06
C VAL A 54 -6.83 24.50 8.42
N ARG A 55 -6.87 23.31 9.06
CA ARG A 55 -5.62 22.59 9.43
C ARG A 55 -5.20 21.37 8.59
N GLY A 56 -6.00 20.87 7.64
CA GLY A 56 -5.93 19.45 7.26
C GLY A 56 -5.54 19.04 5.83
N THR A 57 -4.93 19.86 4.96
CA THR A 57 -4.58 19.42 3.58
C THR A 57 -3.67 18.18 3.54
N PHE A 58 -2.71 18.11 4.47
CA PHE A 58 -1.86 16.93 4.65
C PHE A 58 -2.63 15.71 5.16
N GLN A 59 -3.48 15.88 6.17
CA GLN A 59 -4.32 14.80 6.71
C GLN A 59 -5.32 14.28 5.67
N ARG A 60 -5.95 15.16 4.89
CA ARG A 60 -6.87 14.78 3.82
C ARG A 60 -6.18 13.99 2.71
N SER A 61 -4.93 14.33 2.39
CA SER A 61 -4.11 13.59 1.43
C SER A 61 -3.76 12.20 1.94
N LEU A 62 -3.33 12.08 3.21
CA LEU A 62 -3.06 10.80 3.86
C LEU A 62 -4.30 9.91 3.97
N THR A 63 -5.46 10.49 4.29
CA THR A 63 -6.70 9.72 4.36
C THR A 63 -7.17 9.25 2.99
N SER A 64 -7.11 10.10 1.97
CA SER A 64 -7.46 9.70 0.59
C SER A 64 -6.55 8.57 0.09
N MET A 65 -5.28 8.60 0.49
CA MET A 65 -4.28 7.57 0.20
C MET A 65 -4.63 6.24 0.87
N LEU A 66 -4.93 6.25 2.17
CA LEU A 66 -5.32 5.06 2.92
C LEU A 66 -6.61 4.43 2.37
N LEU A 67 -7.61 5.25 2.01
CA LEU A 67 -8.84 4.74 1.41
C LEU A 67 -8.58 4.05 0.06
N LEU A 68 -7.74 4.64 -0.79
CA LEU A 68 -7.38 4.04 -2.08
C LEU A 68 -6.61 2.73 -1.88
N GLN A 69 -5.72 2.67 -0.90
CA GLN A 69 -5.00 1.45 -0.54
C GLN A 69 -5.94 0.35 -0.06
N ILE A 70 -6.93 0.67 0.78
CA ILE A 70 -7.93 -0.30 1.25
C ILE A 70 -8.73 -0.86 0.06
N VAL A 71 -9.15 -0.03 -0.88
CA VAL A 71 -9.88 -0.47 -2.08
C VAL A 71 -9.01 -1.39 -2.94
N VAL A 72 -7.75 -1.02 -3.18
CA VAL A 72 -6.80 -1.80 -3.98
C VAL A 72 -6.48 -3.14 -3.33
N VAL A 73 -6.49 -3.24 -2.00
CA VAL A 73 -6.27 -4.50 -1.27
C VAL A 73 -7.52 -5.38 -1.22
N ILE A 74 -8.71 -4.79 -1.10
CA ILE A 74 -9.97 -5.57 -1.02
C ILE A 74 -10.29 -6.26 -2.34
N ILE A 75 -10.08 -5.59 -3.48
CA ILE A 75 -10.46 -6.13 -4.80
C ILE A 75 -9.80 -7.51 -5.07
N PRO A 76 -8.49 -7.72 -4.85
CA PRO A 76 -7.83 -9.03 -4.99
C PRO A 76 -8.18 -10.06 -3.92
N ILE A 77 -8.54 -9.63 -2.70
CA ILE A 77 -8.89 -10.54 -1.60
C ILE A 77 -10.19 -11.28 -1.89
N ILE A 78 -11.17 -10.62 -2.50
CA ILE A 78 -12.49 -11.21 -2.79
C ILE A 78 -12.39 -12.49 -3.66
N PRO A 79 -11.79 -12.47 -4.87
CA PRO A 79 -11.71 -13.68 -5.70
C PRO A 79 -10.89 -14.78 -5.02
N PHE A 80 -9.84 -14.42 -4.27
CA PHE A 80 -9.05 -15.37 -3.48
C PHE A 80 -9.88 -16.05 -2.39
N ALA A 81 -10.66 -15.29 -1.63
CA ALA A 81 -11.54 -15.83 -0.60
C ALA A 81 -12.61 -16.76 -1.20
N VAL A 82 -13.24 -16.33 -2.30
CA VAL A 82 -14.26 -17.13 -3.01
C VAL A 82 -13.68 -18.45 -3.49
N MET A 83 -12.48 -18.45 -4.08
CA MET A 83 -11.83 -19.67 -4.56
C MET A 83 -11.47 -20.63 -3.42
N ASN A 84 -10.98 -20.11 -2.28
CA ASN A 84 -10.70 -20.93 -1.10
C ASN A 84 -11.97 -21.57 -0.53
N ILE A 85 -13.07 -20.80 -0.40
CA ILE A 85 -14.36 -21.33 0.07
C ILE A 85 -14.87 -22.40 -0.90
N TYR A 86 -14.76 -22.15 -2.22
CA TYR A 86 -15.14 -23.13 -3.24
C TYR A 86 -14.33 -24.44 -3.13
N GLN A 87 -13.02 -24.36 -2.90
CA GLN A 87 -12.18 -25.54 -2.69
C GLN A 87 -12.58 -26.34 -1.45
N VAL A 88 -12.93 -25.66 -0.35
CA VAL A 88 -13.40 -26.29 0.89
C VAL A 88 -14.74 -27.01 0.67
N ILE A 89 -15.71 -26.36 0.03
CA ILE A 89 -17.03 -26.93 -0.22
C ILE A 89 -16.94 -28.13 -1.18
N THR A 90 -16.04 -28.06 -2.17
CA THR A 90 -15.90 -29.12 -3.18
C THR A 90 -14.84 -30.17 -2.84
N ALA A 91 -14.30 -30.16 -1.62
CA ALA A 91 -13.24 -31.08 -1.21
C ALA A 91 -13.68 -32.56 -1.20
N SER A 92 -14.96 -32.83 -0.93
CA SER A 92 -15.52 -34.19 -0.87
C SER A 92 -16.11 -34.69 -2.20
N VAL A 93 -16.16 -33.83 -3.21
CA VAL A 93 -16.76 -34.16 -4.51
C VAL A 93 -15.70 -34.82 -5.40
N VAL A 94 -16.02 -35.99 -5.98
CA VAL A 94 -15.14 -36.65 -6.96
C VAL A 94 -15.10 -35.81 -8.23
N LYS A 95 -13.91 -35.32 -8.61
CA LYS A 95 -13.70 -34.43 -9.76
C LYS A 95 -13.08 -35.18 -10.93
N THR A 96 -13.49 -34.85 -12.14
CA THR A 96 -12.82 -35.31 -13.37
C THR A 96 -11.46 -34.62 -13.50
N SER A 97 -10.50 -35.26 -14.17
CA SER A 97 -9.16 -34.70 -14.41
C SER A 97 -9.21 -33.33 -15.09
N TYR A 98 -10.13 -33.15 -16.03
CA TYR A 98 -10.35 -31.88 -16.72
C TYR A 98 -10.80 -30.75 -15.77
N ARG A 99 -11.75 -31.03 -14.88
CA ARG A 99 -12.23 -30.05 -13.90
C ARG A 99 -11.13 -29.67 -12.91
N THR A 100 -10.32 -30.63 -12.46
CA THR A 100 -9.19 -30.36 -11.56
C THR A 100 -8.16 -29.44 -12.22
N ALA A 101 -7.86 -29.63 -13.51
CA ALA A 101 -6.95 -28.76 -14.24
C ALA A 101 -7.49 -27.32 -14.38
N GLN A 102 -8.79 -27.16 -14.65
CA GLN A 102 -9.43 -25.84 -14.71
C GLN A 102 -9.39 -25.13 -13.35
N GLU A 103 -9.72 -25.85 -12.27
CA GLU A 103 -9.68 -25.29 -10.92
C GLU A 103 -8.27 -24.88 -10.50
N ALA A 104 -7.24 -25.65 -10.89
CA ALA A 104 -5.85 -25.28 -10.66
C ALA A 104 -5.47 -23.99 -11.41
N LEU A 105 -5.85 -23.88 -12.69
CA LEU A 105 -5.58 -22.67 -13.49
C LEU A 105 -6.27 -21.42 -12.90
N VAL A 106 -7.52 -21.56 -12.47
CA VAL A 106 -8.25 -20.46 -11.81
C VAL A 106 -7.60 -20.07 -10.49
N LEU A 107 -7.13 -21.05 -9.71
CA LEU A 107 -6.39 -20.80 -8.47
C LEU A 107 -5.10 -20.02 -8.74
N ASP A 108 -4.34 -20.41 -9.75
CA ASP A 108 -3.08 -19.75 -10.10
C ASP A 108 -3.31 -18.30 -10.55
N ILE A 109 -4.32 -18.06 -11.42
CA ILE A 109 -4.71 -16.70 -11.81
C ILE A 109 -5.08 -15.86 -10.59
N THR A 110 -5.87 -16.44 -9.68
CA THR A 110 -6.32 -15.75 -8.47
C THR A 110 -5.15 -15.43 -7.54
N ASN A 111 -4.18 -16.35 -7.41
CA ASN A 111 -2.94 -16.13 -6.66
C ASN A 111 -2.10 -14.99 -7.27
N ILE A 112 -1.96 -14.97 -8.60
CA ILE A 112 -1.23 -13.89 -9.30
C ILE A 112 -1.88 -12.54 -9.02
N ILE A 113 -3.22 -12.46 -9.10
CA ILE A 113 -3.96 -11.23 -8.79
C ILE A 113 -3.73 -10.82 -7.33
N PHE A 114 -3.82 -11.76 -6.39
CA PHE A 114 -3.58 -11.51 -4.97
C PHE A 114 -2.17 -10.98 -4.68
N TYR A 115 -1.13 -11.63 -5.23
CA TYR A 115 0.26 -11.19 -5.06
C TYR A 115 0.53 -9.85 -5.76
N THR A 116 -0.06 -9.61 -6.92
CA THR A 116 0.03 -8.33 -7.62
C THR A 116 -0.63 -7.22 -6.79
N GLY A 117 -1.77 -7.50 -6.14
CA GLY A 117 -2.39 -6.62 -5.16
C GLY A 117 -1.45 -6.22 -4.03
N ASN A 118 -0.75 -7.20 -3.44
CA ASN A 118 0.24 -6.93 -2.39
C ASN A 118 1.42 -6.08 -2.90
N ALA A 119 1.92 -6.34 -4.11
CA ALA A 119 2.97 -5.53 -4.74
C ALA A 119 2.48 -4.11 -5.08
N SER A 120 1.21 -3.96 -5.46
CA SER A 120 0.60 -2.68 -5.84
C SER A 120 0.54 -1.68 -4.69
N ASN A 121 0.54 -2.14 -3.43
CA ASN A 121 0.64 -1.26 -2.27
C ASN A 121 1.85 -0.33 -2.38
N PHE A 122 3.01 -0.85 -2.78
CA PHE A 122 4.22 -0.03 -2.99
C PHE A 122 3.97 1.10 -4.01
N TYR A 123 3.31 0.78 -5.11
CA TYR A 123 2.99 1.76 -6.15
C TYR A 123 1.94 2.77 -5.70
N VAL A 124 0.94 2.35 -4.93
CA VAL A 124 -0.05 3.26 -4.32
C VAL A 124 0.65 4.22 -3.35
N TYR A 125 1.61 3.74 -2.55
CA TYR A 125 2.44 4.59 -1.68
C TYR A 125 3.26 5.60 -2.48
N PHE A 126 3.94 5.13 -3.52
CA PHE A 126 4.77 5.98 -4.38
C PHE A 126 3.93 7.02 -5.14
N ILE A 127 2.75 6.64 -5.60
CA ILE A 127 1.89 7.51 -6.40
C ILE A 127 1.16 8.53 -5.53
N SER A 128 0.66 8.14 -4.37
CA SER A 128 -0.27 8.98 -3.61
C SER A 128 0.43 10.03 -2.74
N ALA A 129 1.63 9.75 -2.24
CA ALA A 129 2.36 10.71 -1.41
C ALA A 129 3.17 11.70 -2.27
N SER A 130 2.53 12.81 -2.68
CA SER A 130 3.23 13.93 -3.34
C SER A 130 4.38 14.51 -2.50
N SER A 131 4.29 14.42 -1.16
CA SER A 131 5.38 14.71 -0.22
C SER A 131 6.52 13.70 -0.34
N TYR A 132 6.21 12.40 -0.45
CA TYR A 132 7.21 11.34 -0.58
C TYR A 132 7.94 11.41 -1.91
N ARG A 133 7.26 11.79 -3.01
CA ARG A 133 7.93 12.06 -4.29
C ARG A 133 8.90 13.25 -4.17
N ARG A 134 8.55 14.30 -3.44
CA ARG A 134 9.46 15.45 -3.22
C ARG A 134 10.65 15.05 -2.35
N ASP A 135 10.45 14.26 -1.31
CA ASP A 135 11.52 13.80 -0.44
C ASP A 135 12.41 12.76 -1.12
N PHE A 136 11.84 11.87 -1.93
CA PHE A 136 12.57 10.91 -2.74
C PHE A 136 13.36 11.59 -3.86
N VAL A 137 12.76 12.56 -4.58
CA VAL A 137 13.50 13.36 -5.57
C VAL A 137 14.61 14.16 -4.90
N ARG A 138 14.38 14.73 -3.71
CA ARG A 138 15.46 15.36 -2.92
C ARG A 138 16.56 14.38 -2.54
N PHE A 139 16.21 13.16 -2.14
CA PHE A 139 17.19 12.13 -1.77
C PHE A 139 17.99 11.64 -2.99
N VAL A 140 17.31 11.38 -4.12
CA VAL A 140 17.96 10.95 -5.36
C VAL A 140 18.82 12.07 -5.93
N LEU A 141 18.32 13.32 -5.96
CA LEU A 141 19.15 14.48 -6.32
C LEU A 141 20.32 14.62 -5.35
N PHE A 142 20.12 14.46 -4.05
CA PHE A 142 21.20 14.50 -3.06
C PHE A 142 22.28 13.42 -3.32
N CYS A 143 21.89 12.19 -3.66
CA CYS A 143 22.82 11.13 -4.05
C CYS A 143 23.48 11.38 -5.41
N TYR A 144 22.79 12.04 -6.34
CA TYR A 144 23.29 12.33 -7.69
C TYR A 144 24.22 13.54 -7.72
N SER A 145 23.99 14.53 -6.84
CA SER A 145 24.79 15.76 -6.76
C SER A 145 26.14 15.57 -6.07
N GLY A 146 26.37 14.47 -5.36
CA GLY A 146 27.65 14.21 -4.69
C GLY A 146 28.11 15.31 -3.73
N ASP A 147 27.20 16.16 -3.24
CA ASP A 147 27.56 17.40 -2.58
C ASP A 147 27.79 17.17 -1.08
N HIS A 148 28.99 17.55 -0.63
CA HIS A 148 29.49 17.38 0.72
C HIS A 148 28.56 18.06 1.74
N TRP A 149 28.14 17.29 2.75
CA TRP A 149 27.38 17.76 3.91
C TRP A 149 28.00 19.02 4.52
N ASN A 150 27.33 20.16 4.39
CA ASN A 150 27.54 21.29 5.29
C ASN A 150 26.26 21.51 6.14
N ASN A 151 26.21 20.77 7.25
CA ASN A 151 25.43 20.99 8.48
C ASN A 151 24.32 22.05 8.47
N ARG A 152 23.19 21.79 7.79
CA ARG A 152 21.90 22.35 8.19
C ARG A 152 20.82 21.29 8.19
N ILE A 153 20.88 20.45 9.21
CA ILE A 153 19.67 19.80 9.73
C ILE A 153 18.83 20.93 10.32
N ILE A 154 17.88 21.46 9.55
CA ILE A 154 16.79 22.26 10.12
C ILE A 154 15.79 21.23 10.64
N PRO A 155 15.63 21.04 11.96
CA PRO A 155 14.58 20.17 12.47
C PRO A 155 13.22 20.75 12.04
N ALA A 156 12.39 19.91 11.43
CA ALA A 156 11.05 20.23 10.95
C ALA A 156 10.03 20.47 12.09
N THR A 157 10.47 21.02 13.23
CA THR A 157 9.67 21.19 14.43
C THR A 157 10.02 22.48 15.16
N VAL A 158 9.87 23.65 14.51
CA VAL A 158 9.72 24.92 15.24
C VAL A 158 8.76 25.83 14.48
N GLY A 159 7.63 26.18 15.13
CA GLY A 159 6.95 27.45 14.89
C GLY A 159 5.92 27.51 13.77
N ARG A 160 4.80 26.78 13.90
CA ARG A 160 3.51 27.29 13.38
C ARG A 160 2.92 28.28 14.40
N HIS A 161 3.62 29.39 14.62
CA HIS A 161 3.02 30.60 15.19
C HIS A 161 3.15 31.69 14.12
N GLU A 162 1.99 32.11 13.61
CA GLU A 162 1.74 33.41 12.99
C GLU A 162 2.78 33.91 11.98
N MET A 163 2.70 33.41 10.74
CA MET A 163 3.22 34.16 9.60
C MET A 163 2.06 34.58 8.70
N ASN A 164 1.70 35.84 8.90
CA ASN A 164 0.80 36.69 8.14
C ASN A 164 1.02 36.53 6.62
N GLU A 165 -0.05 36.26 5.86
CA GLU A 165 -0.06 36.03 4.40
C GLU A 165 0.48 37.21 3.56
N THR A 166 0.72 38.37 4.17
CA THR A 166 1.15 39.60 3.50
C THR A 166 2.64 39.68 3.16
N SER A 167 3.50 38.83 3.74
CA SER A 167 4.96 38.89 3.51
C SER A 167 5.46 37.98 2.37
N MET A 168 4.65 36.99 1.94
CA MET A 168 5.08 36.00 0.93
C MET A 168 4.91 36.47 -0.52
N ARG A 169 4.09 37.50 -0.79
CA ARG A 169 3.93 38.06 -2.15
C ARG A 169 5.10 38.93 -2.60
N THR A 170 5.96 39.38 -1.70
CA THR A 170 7.07 40.30 -2.01
C THR A 170 8.41 39.60 -2.23
N GLN A 171 8.55 38.31 -1.89
CA GLN A 171 9.84 37.60 -2.04
C GLN A 171 9.94 36.67 -3.26
N LEU A 172 8.81 36.25 -3.85
CA LEU A 172 8.81 35.34 -5.00
C LEU A 172 9.47 35.93 -6.29
N PRO A 173 9.36 37.23 -6.63
CA PRO A 173 10.01 37.74 -7.84
C PRO A 173 11.54 37.92 -7.71
N ARG A 174 12.10 37.93 -6.50
CA ARG A 174 13.56 38.13 -6.32
C ARG A 174 14.40 36.87 -6.55
N LEU A 175 13.81 35.68 -6.41
CA LEU A 175 14.52 34.42 -6.63
C LEU A 175 14.54 34.01 -8.10
N LEU A 176 13.55 34.43 -8.90
CA LEU A 176 13.53 34.19 -10.34
C LEU A 176 14.58 35.01 -11.09
N ASN A 177 14.81 36.28 -10.71
CA ASN A 177 15.84 37.10 -11.35
C ASN A 177 17.27 36.60 -11.08
N LYS A 178 17.53 36.02 -9.91
CA LYS A 178 18.87 35.50 -9.59
C LYS A 178 19.26 34.25 -10.40
N VAL A 179 18.29 33.48 -10.87
CA VAL A 179 18.55 32.29 -11.71
C VAL A 179 18.75 32.68 -13.17
N TYR A 180 18.16 33.80 -13.63
CA TYR A 180 18.33 34.26 -15.01
C TYR A 180 19.71 34.88 -15.26
N ASP A 181 20.28 35.59 -14.28
CA ASP A 181 21.61 36.19 -14.40
C ASP A 181 22.78 35.20 -14.39
N GLN A 182 22.57 33.94 -13.95
CA GLN A 182 23.63 32.93 -13.94
C GLN A 182 23.75 32.10 -15.23
N ASN A 183 22.88 32.32 -16.23
CA ASN A 183 22.88 31.58 -17.50
C ASN A 183 23.30 32.43 -18.71
N ILE A 184 23.92 33.60 -18.49
CA ILE A 184 24.52 34.43 -19.53
C ILE A 184 26.00 34.66 -19.21
N VAL A 185 26.81 33.60 -19.35
CA VAL A 185 28.23 33.64 -19.76
C VAL A 185 28.56 32.33 -20.46
#